data_AF-Q9EYX4-F1
#
_entry.id   AF-Q9EYX4-F1
#
_cell.length_a   1.000
_cell.length_b   1.000
_cell.length_c   1.000
_cell.angle_alpha   90.00
_cell.angle_beta   90.00
_cell.angle_gamma   90.00
#
_symmetry.space_group_name_H-M   'P 1'
#
loop_
_entity.id
_entity.type
_entity.pdbx_description
1 polymer ?
#
loop_
_entity_poly.entity_id
_entity_poly.type
_entity_poly.pdbx_seq_one_letter_code
_entity_poly.pdbx_strand_id
1 'polypeptide(L)' 'MTPVQAAALPVILAGNDVRVQARTGSGKTAAFGLGLLHRIDVTLFQTQA' A
#
# COMPACT_ATOMS: atom_id res chain seq x y z
N MET A 1 -1.10 12.44 7.05
CA MET A 1 -1.36 11.00 6.86
C MET A 1 -2.76 10.68 7.37
N THR A 2 -3.60 9.96 6.62
CA THR A 2 -4.98 9.63 7.10
C THR A 2 -4.94 8.49 8.14
N PRO A 3 -5.94 8.35 9.03
CA PRO A 3 -5.92 7.31 10.06
C PRO A 3 -5.77 5.89 9.51
N VAL A 4 -6.43 5.59 8.38
CA VAL A 4 -6.32 4.27 7.74
C VAL A 4 -4.94 4.04 7.12
N GLN A 5 -4.30 5.09 6.57
CA GLN A 5 -2.93 4.98 6.07
C GLN A 5 -1.94 4.78 7.22
N ALA A 6 -2.12 5.51 8.33
CA ALA A 6 -1.27 5.38 9.51
C ALA A 6 -1.27 3.95 10.07
N ALA A 7 -2.45 3.31 10.10
CA ALA A 7 -2.60 1.94 10.59
C ALA A 7 -2.15 0.88 9.57
N ALA A 8 -2.48 1.05 8.29
CA ALA A 8 -2.26 0.01 7.29
C ALA A 8 -0.86 0.07 6.67
N LEU A 9 -0.32 1.26 6.40
CA LEU A 9 0.90 1.41 5.61
C LEU A 9 2.12 0.71 6.23
N PRO A 10 2.40 0.79 7.55
CA PRO A 10 3.52 0.06 8.14
C PRO A 10 3.42 -1.45 7.96
N VAL A 11 2.21 -2.01 8.10
CA VAL A 11 1.96 -3.44 7.97
C VAL A 11 2.10 -3.89 6.52
N ILE A 12 1.60 -3.09 5.56
CA ILE A 12 1.74 -3.32 4.13
C ILE A 12 3.20 -3.26 3.69
N LEU A 13 3.96 -2.26 4.13
CA LEU A 13 5.38 -2.09 3.79
C LEU A 13 6.24 -3.21 4.38
N ALA A 14 5.84 -3.78 5.52
CA ALA A 14 6.47 -4.99 6.08
C ALA A 14 6.16 -6.27 5.28
N GLY A 15 5.34 -6.19 4.23
CA GLY A 15 5.03 -7.31 3.35
C GLY A 15 4.05 -8.34 3.92
N ASN A 16 3.32 -7.98 4.98
CA ASN A 16 2.29 -8.84 5.56
C ASN A 16 0.97 -8.73 4.79
N ASP A 17 0.16 -9.78 4.85
CA ASP A 17 -1.22 -9.74 4.36
C ASP A 17 -2.07 -8.82 5.26
N VAL A 18 -2.92 -7.98 4.64
CA VAL A 18 -3.71 -6.98 5.36
C VAL A 18 -5.15 -6.93 4.85
N ARG A 19 -6.11 -6.94 5.79
CA ARG A 19 -7.51 -6.58 5.52
C ARG A 19 -7.81 -5.18 6.05
N VAL A 20 -8.23 -4.27 5.19
CA VAL A 20 -8.52 -2.87 5.57
C VAL A 20 -10.00 -2.53 5.38
N GLN A 21 -10.66 -2.03 6.43
CA GLN A 21 -12.04 -1.53 6.37
C GLN A 21 -12.09 -0.07 6.80
N ALA A 22 -12.59 0.79 5.92
CA ALA A 22 -12.81 2.22 6.19
C ALA A 22 -13.78 2.81 5.17
N ARG A 23 -14.38 3.97 5.47
CA ARG A 23 -15.31 4.69 4.56
C ARG A 23 -14.68 5.06 3.22
N THR A 24 -15.48 5.36 2.20
CA THR A 24 -14.98 5.94 0.93
C THR A 24 -14.26 7.28 1.19
N GLY A 25 -13.22 7.59 0.43
CA GLY A 25 -12.41 8.80 0.64
C GLY A 25 -11.45 8.75 1.84
N SER A 26 -11.35 7.62 2.56
CA SER A 26 -10.45 7.49 3.73
C SER A 26 -8.96 7.36 3.37
N GLY A 27 -8.61 7.09 2.11
CA GLY A 27 -7.23 6.92 1.66
C GLY A 27 -6.73 5.47 1.61
N LYS A 28 -7.63 4.46 1.65
CA LYS A 28 -7.28 3.03 1.47
C LYS A 28 -6.52 2.76 0.17
N THR A 29 -7.00 3.30 -0.96
CA THR A 29 -6.37 3.12 -2.28
C THR A 29 -4.93 3.61 -2.28
N ALA A 30 -4.66 4.77 -1.67
CA ALA A 30 -3.31 5.29 -1.56
C ALA A 30 -2.44 4.43 -0.64
N ALA A 31 -2.97 3.87 0.46
CA ALA A 31 -2.22 2.97 1.33
C ALA A 31 -1.75 1.70 0.58
N PHE A 32 -2.65 1.04 -0.16
CA PHE A 32 -2.28 -0.12 -0.97
C PHE A 32 -1.38 0.25 -2.16
N GLY A 33 -1.67 1.35 -2.86
CA GLY A 33 -0.88 1.81 -4.00
C GLY A 33 0.57 2.13 -3.63
N LEU A 34 0.79 2.84 -2.51
CA LEU A 34 2.14 3.10 -2.00
C LEU A 34 2.86 1.82 -1.60
N GLY A 35 2.13 0.87 -1.00
CA GLY A 35 2.67 -0.46 -0.68
C GLY A 35 3.12 -1.25 -1.90
N LEU A 36 2.30 -1.27 -2.96
CA LEU A 36 2.64 -1.92 -4.23
C LEU A 36 3.87 -1.27 -4.89
N LEU A 37 3.85 0.07 -5.01
CA LEU A 37 4.94 0.83 -5.62
C LEU A 37 6.26 0.67 -4.86
N HIS A 38 6.23 0.51 -3.54
CA HIS A 38 7.43 0.27 -2.74
C HIS A 38 8.18 -1.02 -3.11
N ARG A 39 7.49 -1.98 -3.75
CA ARG A 39 8.07 -3.27 -4.16
C ARG A 39 8.52 -3.30 -5.62
N ILE A 40 8.26 -2.24 -6.39
CA ILE A 40 8.64 -2.17 -7.81
C ILE A 40 10.09 -1.73 -7.93
N ASP A 41 10.91 -2.53 -8.62
CA ASP A 41 12.23 -2.14 -9.07
C ASP A 41 12.13 -1.31 -10.35
N VAL A 42 12.40 -0.02 -10.24
CA VAL A 42 12.30 0.93 -11.35
C VAL A 42 13.42 0.79 -12.39
N THR A 43 14.45 -0.03 -12.13
CA THR A 43 15.55 -0.27 -13.07
C THR A 43 15.24 -1.37 -14.09
N LEU A 44 14.19 -2.17 -13.85
CA LEU A 44 13.80 -3.29 -14.70
C LEU A 44 12.61 -2.91 -15.59
N PHE A 45 12.82 -2.87 -16.91
CA PHE A 45 11.75 -2.63 -17.88
C PHE A 45 11.02 -3.93 -18.26
N GLN A 46 10.36 -4.52 -17.26
CA GLN A 46 9.54 -5.73 -17.41
C GLN A 46 8.39 -5.73 -16.40
N THR A 47 7.37 -6.57 -16.63
CA THR A 47 6.29 -6.77 -15.67
C THR A 47 6.82 -7.40 -14.39
N GLN A 48 6.47 -6.82 -13.24
CA GLN A 48 6.81 -7.32 -11.91
C GLN A 48 5.49 -7.70 -11.23
N ALA A 49 5.30 -9.01 -11.00
CA ALA A 49 4.09 -9.60 -10.44
C ALA A 49 4.41 -10.36 -9.15
#